data_AF-A0A6H2FPY3-F1
#
_entry.id   AF-A0A6H2FPY3-F1
#
_cell.length_a   1.000
_cell.length_b   1.000
_cell.length_c   1.000
_cell.angle_alpha   90.00
_cell.angle_beta   90.00
_cell.angle_gamma   90.00
#
_symmetry.space_group_name_H-M   'P 1'
#
loop_
_entity.id
_entity.type
_entity.pdbx_description
1 polymer ?
#
loop_
_entity_poly.entity_id
_entity_poly.type
_entity_poly.pdbx_seq_one_letter_code
_entity_poly.pdbx_strand_id
1 'polypeptide(L)' 'MENINLTFKVCLLHNKKRLDVFLKEKVLKFSRMQIKKLILCNKVQINYKIINIPKKKFF' A
#
# COMPACT_ATOMS: atom_id res chain seq x y z
N MET A 1 -2.56 -14.71 -16.57
CA MET A 1 -2.08 -13.88 -15.44
C MET A 1 -3.31 -13.37 -14.70
N GLU A 2 -3.51 -13.78 -13.46
CA GLU A 2 -4.64 -13.30 -12.65
C GLU A 2 -4.39 -11.84 -12.22
N ASN A 3 -5.33 -10.96 -12.54
CA ASN A 3 -5.33 -9.59 -12.05
C ASN A 3 -5.98 -9.56 -10.67
N ILE A 4 -5.19 -9.34 -9.63
CA ILE A 4 -5.67 -9.23 -8.25
C ILE A 4 -5.82 -7.75 -7.91
N ASN A 5 -7.06 -7.27 -7.79
CA ASN A 5 -7.38 -5.94 -7.27
C ASN A 5 -7.80 -6.04 -5.80
N LEU A 6 -7.05 -5.38 -4.91
CA LEU A 6 -7.34 -5.33 -3.47
C LEU A 6 -7.66 -3.89 -3.08
N THR A 7 -8.76 -3.70 -2.34
CA THR A 7 -9.18 -2.40 -1.82
C THR A 7 -9.29 -2.45 -0.30
N PHE A 8 -8.71 -1.48 0.38
CA PHE A 8 -8.72 -1.37 1.84
C PHE A 8 -9.22 0.00 2.26
N LYS A 9 -10.07 0.03 3.30
CA LYS A 9 -10.36 1.28 4.03
C LYS A 9 -9.33 1.45 5.14
N VAL A 10 -8.77 2.65 5.26
CA VAL A 10 -7.78 2.98 6.30
C VAL A 10 -8.51 3.69 7.43
N CYS A 11 -8.50 3.10 8.63
CA CYS A 11 -9.01 3.77 9.84
C CYS A 11 -7.98 4.78 10.38
N LEU A 12 -8.47 5.82 11.06
CA LEU A 12 -7.66 6.88 11.69
C LEU A 12 -6.57 6.36 12.63
N LEU A 13 -6.73 5.16 13.19
CA LEU A 13 -5.72 4.48 14.02
C LEU A 13 -4.41 4.18 13.27
N HIS A 14 -4.42 4.21 11.93
CA HIS A 14 -3.23 4.05 11.11
C HIS A 14 -2.60 5.38 10.69
N ASN A 15 -3.07 6.52 11.22
CA ASN A 15 -2.42 7.81 10.99
C ASN A 15 -0.95 7.75 11.43
N LYS A 16 -0.08 8.39 10.64
CA LYS A 16 1.39 8.36 10.78
C LYS A 16 2.07 7.03 10.42
N LYS A 17 1.33 5.96 10.10
CA LYS A 17 1.91 4.70 9.63
C LYS A 17 2.40 4.82 8.20
N ARG A 18 3.53 4.18 7.89
CA ARG A 18 4.06 4.10 6.53
C ARG A 18 3.21 3.16 5.68
N LEU A 19 2.97 3.55 4.43
CA LEU A 19 2.20 2.76 3.46
C LEU A 19 2.76 1.34 3.28
N ASP A 20 4.08 1.18 3.16
CA ASP A 20 4.70 -0.14 2.99
C ASP A 20 4.47 -1.09 4.17
N VAL A 21 4.40 -0.54 5.38
CA VAL A 21 4.12 -1.32 6.60
C VAL A 21 2.63 -1.68 6.66
N PHE A 22 1.76 -0.71 6.42
CA PHE A 22 0.31 -0.93 6.41
C PHE A 22 -0.09 -2.01 5.40
N LEU A 23 0.41 -1.93 4.17
CA LEU A 23 0.13 -2.93 3.14
C LEU A 23 0.68 -4.31 3.51
N LYS A 24 1.81 -4.39 4.23
CA LYS A 24 2.37 -5.69 4.64
C LYS A 24 1.49 -6.41 5.65
N GLU A 25 0.83 -5.66 6.52
CA GLU A 25 -0.12 -6.21 7.49
C GLU A 25 -1.41 -6.69 6.83
N LYS A 26 -1.85 -6.03 5.76
CA LYS A 26 -3.09 -6.38 5.05
C LYS A 26 -2.90 -7.44 3.99
N VAL A 27 -1.73 -7.51 3.37
CA VAL A 27 -1.44 -8.46 2.29
C VAL A 27 -0.31 -9.38 2.70
N LEU A 28 -0.63 -10.37 3.53
CA LEU A 28 0.33 -11.35 4.06
C LEU A 28 1.04 -12.14 2.95
N LYS A 29 0.35 -12.36 1.82
CA LYS A 29 0.86 -13.07 0.63
C LYS A 29 2.10 -12.41 0.01
N PHE A 30 2.28 -11.10 0.16
CA PHE A 30 3.45 -10.42 -0.42
C PHE A 30 4.52 -10.14 0.62
N SER A 31 5.78 -10.26 0.19
CA SER A 31 6.93 -9.80 0.96
C SER A 31 6.98 -8.28 0.98
N ARG A 32 7.68 -7.72 1.97
CA ARG A 32 7.85 -6.25 2.05
C ARG A 32 8.54 -5.67 0.80
N MET A 33 9.42 -6.44 0.17
CA MET A 33 10.10 -6.05 -1.07
C MET A 33 9.15 -6.01 -2.27
N GLN A 34 8.26 -7.01 -2.40
CA GLN A 34 7.24 -7.03 -3.44
C GLN A 34 6.27 -5.85 -3.28
N ILE A 35 5.85 -5.54 -2.05
CA ILE A 35 5.00 -4.38 -1.76
C ILE A 35 5.68 -3.07 -2.15
N LYS A 36 6.97 -2.88 -1.80
CA LYS A 36 7.73 -1.71 -2.23
C LYS A 36 7.77 -1.60 -3.76
N LYS A 37 7.99 -2.71 -4.47
CA LYS A 37 8.00 -2.73 -5.94
C LYS A 37 6.65 -2.33 -6.51
N LEU A 38 5.55 -2.83 -5.97
CA LEU A 38 4.19 -2.44 -6.39
C LEU A 38 3.93 -0.94 -6.21
N ILE A 39 4.35 -0.38 -5.08
CA ILE A 39 4.25 1.06 -4.82
C ILE A 39 5.10 1.83 -5.85
N LEU A 40 6.39 1.51 -5.99
CA LEU A 40 7.30 2.18 -6.93
C LEU A 40 6.86 2.08 -8.40
N CYS A 41 6.19 0.99 -8.78
CA CYS A 41 5.64 0.77 -10.13
C CYS A 41 4.25 1.40 -10.34
N ASN A 42 3.83 2.37 -9.52
CA ASN A 42 2.57 3.09 -9.66
C ASN A 42 1.31 2.20 -9.59
N LYS A 43 1.39 1.02 -8.95
CA LYS A 43 0.27 0.07 -8.84
C LYS A 43 -0.60 0.28 -7.60
N VAL A 44 -0.28 1.27 -6.77
CA VAL A 44 -1.02 1.57 -5.53
C VAL A 44 -1.67 2.94 -5.64
N GLN A 45 -2.94 3.01 -5.27
CA GLN A 45 -3.71 4.26 -5.21
C GLN A 45 -4.28 4.47 -3.81
N ILE A 46 -4.31 5.73 -3.36
CA ILE A 46 -4.98 6.18 -2.14
C ILE A 46 -5.94 7.29 -2.54
N ASN A 47 -7.23 7.15 -2.25
CA ASN A 47 -8.26 8.14 -2.60
C ASN A 47 -8.13 8.61 -4.06
N TYR A 48 -8.04 7.67 -5.00
CA TYR A 48 -7.89 7.89 -6.44
C TYR A 48 -6.56 8.52 -6.89
N LYS A 49 -5.62 8.82 -5.98
CA LYS A 49 -4.29 9.32 -6.30
C LYS A 49 -3.27 8.18 -6.30
N ILE A 50 -2.52 8.06 -7.39
CA ILE A 50 -1.40 7.11 -7.49
C ILE A 50 -0.32 7.49 -6.47
N ILE A 51 0.14 6.52 -5.69
CA ILE A 51 1.22 6.68 -4.73
C ILE A 51 2.40 5.82 -5.15
N ASN A 52 3.54 6.46 -5.30
CA ASN A 52 4.80 5.82 -5.67
C ASN A 52 5.89 5.92 -4.60
N ILE A 53 5.55 6.41 -3.40
CA ILE A 53 6.47 6.59 -2.30
C ILE A 53 6.13 5.59 -1.19
N PRO A 54 6.93 4.51 -0.99
CA PRO A 54 6.65 3.51 0.04
C PRO A 54 6.64 4.05 1.47
N LYS A 55 7.46 5.09 1.71
CA LYS A 55 7.59 5.78 3.01
C LYS A 55 6.46 6.79 3.26
N LYS A 56 5.52 6.99 2.33
CA LYS A 56 4.41 7.93 2.50
C LYS A 56 3.60 7.54 3.74
N LYS A 57 3.27 8.53 4.56
CA LYS A 57 2.42 8.36 5.74
C LYS A 57 0.99 8.78 5.40
N PHE A 58 0.02 8.14 6.05
CA PHE A 58 -1.36 8.62 6.07
C PHE A 58 -1.43 9.87 6.97
N PHE A 59 -2.06 10.93 6.46
CA PHE A 59 -2.32 12.21 7.14
C PHE A 59 -3.82 12.32 7.39
#